data_AF-A0A2H0X9U0-F1
#
_entry.id   AF-A0A2H0X9U0-F1
#
_cell.length_a   1.000
_cell.length_b   1.000
_cell.length_c   1.000
_cell.angle_alpha   90.00
_cell.angle_beta   90.00
_cell.angle_gamma   90.00
#
_symmetry.space_group_name_H-M   'P 1'
#
loop_
_entity.id
_entity.type
_entity.pdbx_description
1 polymer ?
#
loop_
_entity_poly.entity_id
_entity_poly.type
_entity_poly.pdbx_seq_one_letter_code
_entity_poly.pdbx_strand_id
1 'polypeptide(L)'
;MKKISFAIIVLTAVFILSFFGYQKRRELYYSVFGNTATGKISDFSNGAPLEMIKFYFSDSHSYSSWKGKYVFWEPKKTRGVSFDIPEVFEKDFKSGDLEIKEVGLLKTEVVQDFFLVPSLLETVRRTLAFEEKPPLGKLDMAGKYKNLWGYMVDESKELWKDETEFANTFYVHNTILIKLGREMTDFEITGVPKLLSSWKDPISGNTFNDISEVAGKRFFAGGSEEDILIHLKKVDGFWHIFFDKDRESIWQFDQENDWVLKQR
;
A
#
# COMPACT_ATOMS: atom_id res chain seq x y z
N MET A 1 2.46 54.45 -20.95
CA MET A 1 1.85 53.15 -20.54
C MET A 1 2.82 52.27 -19.72
N LYS A 2 3.29 52.71 -18.54
CA LYS A 2 4.14 51.88 -17.64
C LYS A 2 3.67 51.81 -16.17
N LYS A 3 2.64 52.58 -15.79
CA LYS A 3 2.18 52.67 -14.39
C LYS A 3 1.19 51.57 -13.98
N ILE A 4 0.54 50.91 -14.94
CA ILE A 4 -0.48 49.89 -14.68
C ILE A 4 0.16 48.58 -14.17
N SER A 5 1.34 48.20 -14.66
CA SER A 5 2.02 46.97 -14.21
C SER A 5 2.48 47.01 -12.75
N PHE A 6 2.94 48.17 -12.25
CA PHE A 6 3.43 48.27 -10.88
C PHE A 6 2.28 48.18 -9.85
N ALA A 7 1.15 48.82 -10.13
CA ALA A 7 -0.02 48.77 -9.26
C ALA A 7 -0.60 47.35 -9.13
N ILE A 8 -0.62 46.58 -10.22
CA ILE A 8 -1.06 45.18 -10.22
C ILE A 8 -0.13 44.30 -9.38
N ILE A 9 1.19 44.46 -9.51
CA ILE A 9 2.18 43.69 -8.73
C ILE A 9 2.03 43.96 -7.23
N VAL A 10 1.86 45.23 -6.83
CA VAL A 10 1.68 45.61 -5.43
C VAL A 10 0.36 45.06 -4.86
N LEU A 11 -0.74 45.15 -5.62
CA LEU A 11 -2.03 44.58 -5.20
C LEU A 11 -1.97 43.06 -5.05
N THR A 12 -1.32 42.37 -5.98
CA THR A 12 -1.12 40.91 -5.89
C THR A 12 -0.27 40.54 -4.67
N ALA A 13 0.81 41.28 -4.39
CA ALA A 13 1.64 41.04 -3.22
C ALA A 13 0.89 41.29 -1.90
N VAL A 14 0.10 42.36 -1.82
CA VAL A 14 -0.75 42.65 -0.65
C VAL A 14 -1.80 41.56 -0.48
N PHE A 15 -2.46 41.13 -1.55
CA PHE A 15 -3.45 40.05 -1.49
C PHE A 15 -2.82 38.73 -1.02
N ILE A 16 -1.64 38.37 -1.53
CA ILE A 16 -0.87 37.20 -1.10
C ILE A 16 -0.51 37.28 0.38
N LEU A 17 0.05 38.41 0.83
CA LEU A 17 0.45 38.61 2.24
C LEU A 17 -0.76 38.61 3.18
N SER A 18 -1.89 39.22 2.77
CA SER A 18 -3.15 39.18 3.50
C SER A 18 -3.73 37.77 3.56
N PHE A 19 -3.68 37.01 2.46
CA PHE A 19 -4.17 35.63 2.41
C PHE A 19 -3.34 34.68 3.29
N PHE A 20 -2.01 34.73 3.20
CA PHE A 20 -1.13 33.92 4.06
C PHE A 20 -1.18 34.35 5.53
N GLY A 21 -1.28 35.67 5.79
CA GLY A 21 -1.47 36.19 7.14
C GLY A 21 -2.81 35.79 7.76
N TYR A 22 -3.88 35.75 6.95
CA TYR A 22 -5.19 35.26 7.35
C TYR A 22 -5.16 33.76 7.64
N GLN A 23 -4.56 32.94 6.76
CA GLN A 23 -4.38 31.50 6.97
C GLN A 23 -3.66 31.22 8.30
N LYS A 24 -2.52 31.87 8.56
CA LYS A 24 -1.77 31.70 9.82
C LYS A 24 -2.56 32.14 11.06
N ARG A 25 -3.27 33.27 11.01
CA ARG A 25 -4.10 33.72 12.14
C ARG A 25 -5.29 32.80 12.38
N ARG A 26 -5.88 32.27 11.31
CA ARG A 26 -6.97 31.30 11.37
C ARG A 26 -6.48 29.98 11.98
N GLU A 27 -5.32 29.48 11.56
CA GLU A 27 -4.65 28.33 12.18
C GLU A 27 -4.34 28.56 13.66
N LEU A 28 -3.85 29.75 14.03
CA LEU A 28 -3.55 30.11 15.42
C LEU A 28 -4.80 30.29 16.28
N TYR A 29 -5.88 30.84 15.73
CA TYR A 29 -7.16 30.94 16.43
C TYR A 29 -7.77 29.56 16.66
N TYR A 30 -7.75 28.70 15.63
CA TYR A 30 -8.29 27.34 15.75
C TYR A 30 -7.44 26.41 16.59
N SER A 31 -6.12 26.61 16.65
CA SER A 31 -5.27 25.85 17.56
C SER A 31 -5.65 26.08 19.03
N VAL A 32 -6.17 27.28 19.36
CA VAL A 32 -6.51 27.71 20.73
C VAL A 32 -8.00 27.52 21.07
N PHE A 33 -8.93 27.76 20.13
CA PHE A 33 -10.38 27.79 20.43
C PHE A 33 -11.25 26.89 19.54
N GLY A 34 -10.69 26.31 18.47
CA GLY A 34 -11.46 25.52 17.51
C GLY A 34 -11.61 24.07 17.94
N ASN A 35 -12.81 23.49 17.79
CA ASN A 35 -12.93 22.04 17.77
C ASN A 35 -12.23 21.51 16.52
N THR A 36 -11.66 20.30 16.60
CA THR A 36 -11.01 19.67 15.45
C THR A 36 -11.43 18.21 15.36
N ALA A 37 -11.60 17.70 14.14
CA ALA A 37 -11.63 16.25 13.90
C ALA A 37 -10.40 15.88 13.08
N THR A 38 -9.58 14.98 13.59
CA THR A 38 -8.28 14.60 13.04
C THR A 38 -8.16 13.08 12.95
N GLY A 39 -7.19 12.63 12.18
CA GLY A 39 -6.93 11.21 12.05
C GLY A 39 -5.91 10.92 10.97
N LYS A 40 -5.62 9.63 10.83
CA LYS A 40 -4.78 9.08 9.78
C LYS A 40 -5.53 8.01 9.00
N ILE A 41 -5.19 7.90 7.73
CA ILE A 41 -5.53 6.76 6.92
C ILE A 41 -4.27 6.11 6.39
N SER A 42 -4.18 4.80 6.58
CA SER A 42 -3.05 4.00 6.15
C SER A 42 -3.51 2.70 5.53
N ASP A 43 -2.63 2.14 4.71
CA ASP A 43 -2.76 0.80 4.20
C ASP A 43 -2.48 -0.22 5.32
N PHE A 44 -3.40 -1.17 5.51
CA PHE A 44 -3.26 -2.19 6.54
C PHE A 44 -2.06 -3.11 6.28
N SER A 45 -1.68 -3.35 5.01
CA SER A 45 -0.66 -4.36 4.68
C SER A 45 0.77 -3.94 5.02
N ASN A 46 1.07 -2.64 4.94
CA ASN A 46 2.43 -2.11 5.13
C ASN A 46 2.48 -0.85 6.00
N GLY A 47 1.34 -0.37 6.50
CA GLY A 47 1.25 0.84 7.31
C GLY A 47 1.54 2.15 6.54
N ALA A 48 1.67 2.09 5.21
CA ALA A 48 1.98 3.25 4.41
C ALA A 48 0.82 4.24 4.43
N PRO A 49 1.08 5.56 4.49
CA PRO A 49 0.04 6.56 4.48
C PRO A 49 -0.71 6.59 3.14
N LEU A 50 -2.03 6.73 3.18
CA LEU A 50 -2.86 6.88 1.98
C LEU A 50 -3.17 8.35 1.73
N GLU A 51 -2.71 8.87 0.59
CA GLU A 51 -2.86 10.28 0.18
C GLU A 51 -4.09 10.51 -0.69
N MET A 52 -4.61 11.74 -0.72
CA MET A 52 -5.75 12.18 -1.54
C MET A 52 -7.07 11.43 -1.29
N ILE A 53 -7.21 10.74 -0.17
CA ILE A 53 -8.48 10.13 0.22
C ILE A 53 -9.42 11.22 0.71
N LYS A 54 -10.64 11.25 0.17
CA LYS A 54 -11.64 12.26 0.49
C LYS A 54 -12.46 11.85 1.70
N PHE A 55 -12.35 12.65 2.75
CA PHE A 55 -13.10 12.50 4.00
C PHE A 55 -14.28 13.45 4.04
N TYR A 56 -15.31 13.05 4.77
CA TYR A 56 -16.51 13.83 5.05
C TYR A 56 -16.74 13.91 6.56
N PHE A 57 -17.11 15.11 7.00
CA PHE A 57 -17.60 15.36 8.34
C PHE A 57 -18.79 16.31 8.25
N SER A 58 -20.00 15.78 8.47
CA SER A 58 -21.25 16.51 8.20
C SER A 58 -21.27 17.04 6.75
N ASP A 59 -21.40 18.36 6.54
CA ASP A 59 -21.46 18.98 5.21
C ASP A 59 -20.08 19.42 4.67
N SER A 60 -19.01 19.17 5.43
CA SER A 60 -17.63 19.56 5.08
C SER A 60 -16.85 18.36 4.56
N HIS A 61 -15.87 18.62 3.70
CA HIS A 61 -14.94 17.61 3.21
C HIS A 61 -13.48 18.07 3.34
N SER A 62 -12.58 17.09 3.41
CA SER A 62 -11.13 17.28 3.49
C SER A 62 -10.44 16.14 2.74
N TYR A 63 -9.14 16.28 2.48
CA TYR A 63 -8.35 15.24 1.83
C TYR A 63 -7.18 14.82 2.72
N SER A 64 -6.82 13.55 2.70
CA SER A 64 -5.58 13.11 3.35
C SER A 64 -4.36 13.67 2.64
N SER A 65 -3.40 14.15 3.43
CA SER A 65 -2.07 14.57 2.96
C SER A 65 -1.18 13.38 2.61
N TRP A 66 0.01 13.64 2.06
CA TRP A 66 1.08 12.65 1.87
C TRP A 66 1.49 11.86 3.13
N LYS A 67 1.16 12.36 4.33
CA LYS A 67 1.34 11.63 5.60
C LYS A 67 0.11 10.82 6.02
N GLY A 68 -0.89 10.69 5.16
CA GLY A 68 -2.17 10.02 5.45
C GLY A 68 -3.06 10.82 6.40
N LYS A 69 -2.66 12.03 6.81
CA LYS A 69 -3.39 12.81 7.81
C LYS A 69 -4.52 13.60 7.16
N TYR A 70 -5.69 13.57 7.78
CA TYR A 70 -6.80 14.46 7.47
C TYR A 70 -7.12 15.37 8.67
N VAL A 71 -7.73 16.53 8.38
CA VAL A 71 -8.15 17.49 9.41
C VAL A 71 -9.44 18.19 8.98
N PHE A 72 -10.36 18.32 9.93
CA PHE A 72 -11.52 19.19 9.86
C PHE A 72 -11.42 20.24 10.96
N TRP A 73 -11.70 21.49 10.58
CA TRP A 73 -11.76 22.62 11.50
C TRP A 73 -13.23 22.92 11.81
N GLU A 74 -13.54 23.14 13.09
CA GLU A 74 -14.89 23.44 13.59
C GLU A 74 -15.97 22.38 13.25
N PRO A 75 -15.73 21.08 13.51
CA PRO A 75 -16.78 20.09 13.36
C PRO A 75 -17.98 20.44 14.24
N LYS A 76 -19.18 20.43 13.66
CA LYS A 76 -20.44 20.47 14.43
C LYS A 76 -20.50 19.16 15.25
N LYS A 77 -20.25 19.28 16.55
CA LYS A 77 -20.01 18.17 17.50
C LYS A 77 -21.10 17.10 17.37
N THR A 78 -20.74 15.84 17.02
CA THR A 78 -21.38 14.55 17.42
C THR A 78 -21.28 13.40 16.40
N ARG A 79 -20.81 13.61 15.16
CA ARG A 79 -20.77 12.53 14.15
C ARG A 79 -19.36 11.96 13.94
N GLY A 80 -19.28 10.69 13.58
CA GLY A 80 -18.03 10.05 13.13
C GLY A 80 -17.57 10.61 11.78
N VAL A 81 -16.30 10.39 11.46
CA VAL A 81 -15.74 10.73 10.15
C VAL A 81 -16.12 9.62 9.17
N SER A 82 -16.53 9.95 7.95
CA SER A 82 -16.70 8.99 6.86
C SER A 82 -15.80 9.35 5.68
N PHE A 83 -15.60 8.44 4.73
CA PHE A 83 -14.78 8.69 3.54
C PHE A 83 -15.18 7.76 2.40
N ASP A 84 -14.81 8.14 1.18
CA ASP A 84 -15.00 7.28 0.01
C ASP A 84 -13.85 6.27 -0.07
N ILE A 85 -14.19 4.99 -0.04
CA ILE A 85 -13.21 3.90 -0.15
C ILE A 85 -12.84 3.75 -1.63
N PRO A 86 -11.55 3.87 -2.01
CA PRO A 86 -11.14 3.61 -3.39
C PRO A 86 -11.40 2.16 -3.79
N GLU A 87 -11.72 1.92 -5.06
CA GLU A 87 -12.11 0.58 -5.57
C GLU A 87 -11.05 -0.51 -5.35
N VAL A 88 -9.78 -0.13 -5.23
CA VAL A 88 -8.68 -1.07 -5.01
C VAL A 88 -8.63 -1.63 -3.57
N PHE A 89 -9.44 -1.11 -2.65
CA PHE A 89 -9.53 -1.56 -1.27
C PHE A 89 -10.84 -2.28 -0.97
N GLU A 90 -10.82 -3.14 0.05
CA GLU A 90 -12.01 -3.79 0.61
C GLU A 90 -12.96 -2.75 1.20
N LYS A 91 -14.27 -3.00 1.04
CA LYS A 91 -15.32 -2.18 1.67
C LYS A 91 -15.34 -2.34 3.19
N ASP A 92 -14.96 -3.53 3.65
CA ASP A 92 -14.78 -3.82 5.07
C ASP A 92 -13.38 -3.37 5.47
N PHE A 93 -13.29 -2.20 6.08
CA PHE A 93 -12.06 -1.62 6.60
C PHE A 93 -12.03 -1.66 8.12
N LYS A 94 -10.84 -1.53 8.71
CA LYS A 94 -10.69 -1.41 10.17
C LYS A 94 -10.65 0.07 10.53
N SER A 95 -11.46 0.47 11.50
CA SER A 95 -11.35 1.80 12.13
C SER A 95 -10.76 1.65 13.52
N GLY A 96 -9.83 2.52 13.88
CA GLY A 96 -9.43 2.72 15.27
C GLY A 96 -10.59 3.27 16.10
N ASP A 97 -10.44 3.19 17.41
CA ASP A 97 -11.43 3.73 18.33
C ASP A 97 -11.60 5.24 18.14
N LEU A 98 -12.85 5.69 18.28
CA LEU A 98 -13.16 7.12 18.29
C LEU A 98 -12.74 7.72 19.63
N GLU A 99 -11.65 8.49 19.64
CA GLU A 99 -11.18 9.17 20.83
C GLU A 99 -11.70 10.62 20.86
N ILE A 100 -12.37 11.00 21.94
CA ILE A 100 -12.75 12.39 22.18
C ILE A 100 -11.84 12.95 23.27
N LYS A 101 -10.97 13.89 22.91
CA LYS A 101 -10.01 14.54 23.80
C LYS A 101 -10.47 15.95 24.10
N GLU A 102 -10.59 16.28 25.39
CA GLU A 102 -10.75 17.66 25.83
C GLU A 102 -9.37 18.30 25.94
N VAL A 103 -9.08 19.27 25.08
CA VAL A 103 -7.77 19.93 24.98
C VAL A 103 -7.90 21.35 25.50
N GLY A 104 -7.98 21.49 26.82
CA GLY A 104 -8.21 22.78 27.50
C GLY A 104 -9.69 23.09 27.75
N LEU A 105 -10.00 24.35 28.08
CA LEU A 105 -11.32 24.73 28.62
C LEU A 105 -12.48 24.71 27.60
N LEU A 106 -12.23 24.89 26.31
CA LEU A 106 -13.27 25.07 25.29
C LEU A 106 -13.08 24.24 24.02
N LYS A 107 -12.01 23.45 23.94
CA LYS A 107 -11.60 22.73 22.74
C LYS A 107 -11.82 21.24 22.90
N THR A 108 -12.53 20.67 21.94
CA THR A 108 -12.70 19.22 21.80
C THR A 108 -11.98 18.78 20.53
N GLU A 109 -11.12 17.78 20.64
CA GLU A 109 -10.51 17.08 19.52
C GLU A 109 -11.14 15.69 19.39
N VAL A 110 -11.64 15.37 18.20
CA VAL A 110 -12.13 14.02 17.85
C VAL A 110 -11.03 13.37 17.00
N VAL A 111 -10.47 12.26 17.46
CA VAL A 111 -9.43 11.51 16.74
C VAL A 111 -9.99 10.17 16.30
N GLN A 112 -9.83 9.84 15.03
CA GLN A 112 -10.20 8.53 14.50
C GLN A 112 -9.19 8.12 13.43
N ASP A 113 -8.60 6.93 13.54
CA ASP A 113 -7.69 6.41 12.52
C ASP A 113 -8.41 5.34 11.67
N PHE A 114 -8.02 5.21 10.41
CA PHE A 114 -8.59 4.25 9.46
C PHE A 114 -7.49 3.42 8.81
N PHE A 115 -7.77 2.14 8.65
CA PHE A 115 -6.85 1.17 8.03
C PHE A 115 -7.59 0.49 6.88
N LEU A 116 -7.22 0.84 5.66
CA LEU A 116 -7.80 0.22 4.47
C LEU A 116 -7.06 -1.08 4.15
N VAL A 117 -7.84 -2.13 3.91
CA VAL A 117 -7.32 -3.44 3.53
C VAL A 117 -7.35 -3.51 2.00
N PRO A 118 -6.23 -3.80 1.31
CA PRO A 118 -6.24 -4.01 -0.13
C PRO A 118 -7.22 -5.11 -0.54
N SER A 119 -7.93 -4.91 -1.64
CA SER A 119 -8.79 -5.94 -2.22
C SER A 119 -7.97 -7.15 -2.65
N LEU A 120 -8.62 -8.32 -2.80
CA LEU A 120 -7.97 -9.54 -3.29
C LEU A 120 -7.13 -9.29 -4.56
N LEU A 121 -7.69 -8.60 -5.54
CA LEU A 121 -7.01 -8.31 -6.81
C LEU A 121 -5.84 -7.34 -6.62
N GLU A 122 -6.00 -6.33 -5.76
CA GLU A 122 -4.92 -5.39 -5.46
C GLU A 122 -3.77 -6.08 -4.71
N THR A 123 -4.06 -6.99 -3.79
CA THR A 123 -3.06 -7.84 -3.14
C THR A 123 -2.27 -8.63 -4.17
N VAL A 124 -2.95 -9.30 -5.12
CA VAL A 124 -2.30 -10.03 -6.22
C VAL A 124 -1.41 -9.11 -7.06
N ARG A 125 -1.92 -7.94 -7.47
CA ARG A 125 -1.15 -6.98 -8.27
C ARG A 125 0.13 -6.56 -7.56
N ARG A 126 0.04 -6.26 -6.26
CA ARG A 126 1.20 -5.85 -5.46
C ARG A 126 2.21 -6.97 -5.30
N THR A 127 1.74 -8.20 -5.08
CA THR A 127 2.59 -9.39 -5.05
C THR A 127 3.36 -9.57 -6.35
N LEU A 128 2.67 -9.52 -7.49
CA LEU A 128 3.31 -9.70 -8.80
C LEU A 128 4.24 -8.54 -9.16
N ALA A 129 3.88 -7.31 -8.81
CA ALA A 129 4.79 -6.17 -8.92
C ALA A 129 6.10 -6.38 -8.14
N PHE A 130 6.12 -7.27 -7.13
CA PHE A 130 7.35 -7.62 -6.45
C PHE A 130 8.33 -8.45 -7.29
N GLU A 131 7.84 -9.18 -8.28
CA GLU A 131 8.64 -9.99 -9.21
C GLU A 131 9.06 -9.19 -10.46
N GLU A 132 8.35 -8.09 -10.77
CA GLU A 132 8.62 -7.27 -11.95
C GLU A 132 9.98 -6.56 -11.85
N LYS A 133 10.69 -6.43 -12.96
CA LYS A 133 11.95 -5.67 -13.03
C LYS A 133 11.75 -4.24 -12.50
N PRO A 134 12.56 -3.78 -11.53
CA PRO A 134 12.47 -2.40 -11.06
C PRO A 134 12.83 -1.43 -12.20
N PRO A 135 12.15 -0.26 -12.29
CA PRO A 135 12.53 0.77 -13.25
C PRO A 135 13.98 1.20 -13.03
N LEU A 136 14.73 1.36 -14.12
CA LEU A 136 16.14 1.73 -14.13
C LEU A 136 16.41 2.90 -13.16
N GLY A 137 17.21 2.64 -12.13
CA GLY A 137 17.77 3.69 -11.28
C GLY A 137 17.29 3.75 -9.83
N LYS A 138 16.36 2.90 -9.38
CA LYS A 138 16.03 2.76 -7.95
C LYS A 138 15.59 1.34 -7.64
N LEU A 139 16.19 0.70 -6.65
CA LEU A 139 15.54 0.30 -5.39
C LEU A 139 16.35 -0.76 -4.66
N ASP A 140 16.33 -0.65 -3.34
CA ASP A 140 16.68 -1.71 -2.40
C ASP A 140 15.80 -2.93 -2.67
N MET A 141 16.24 -3.80 -3.56
CA MET A 141 15.53 -5.03 -3.91
C MET A 141 15.37 -5.94 -2.69
N ALA A 142 16.29 -5.90 -1.73
CA ALA A 142 16.10 -6.61 -0.46
C ALA A 142 14.90 -6.02 0.30
N GLY A 143 14.79 -4.69 0.42
CA GLY A 143 13.63 -4.01 0.99
C GLY A 143 12.31 -4.30 0.23
N LYS A 144 12.38 -4.50 -1.08
CA LYS A 144 11.24 -4.91 -1.92
C LYS A 144 10.71 -6.29 -1.48
N TYR A 145 11.60 -7.28 -1.31
CA TYR A 145 11.21 -8.64 -0.89
C TYR A 145 10.83 -8.74 0.59
N LYS A 146 11.35 -7.85 1.45
CA LYS A 146 10.84 -7.70 2.83
C LYS A 146 9.35 -7.38 2.87
N ASN A 147 8.87 -6.54 1.96
CA ASN A 147 7.43 -6.26 1.88
C ASN A 147 6.65 -7.50 1.43
N LEU A 148 7.16 -8.25 0.45
CA LEU A 148 6.53 -9.49 -0.03
C LEU A 148 6.35 -10.53 1.09
N TRP A 149 7.31 -10.63 2.02
CA TRP A 149 7.18 -11.48 3.22
C TRP A 149 5.91 -11.17 4.04
N GLY A 150 5.55 -9.90 4.18
CA GLY A 150 4.35 -9.46 4.89
C GLY A 150 3.04 -9.92 4.22
N TYR A 151 3.06 -10.19 2.92
CA TYR A 151 1.93 -10.72 2.18
C TYR A 151 1.80 -12.24 2.27
N MET A 152 2.81 -12.98 2.73
CA MET A 152 2.75 -14.44 2.78
C MET A 152 1.85 -14.94 3.92
N VAL A 153 1.18 -16.07 3.71
CA VAL A 153 0.57 -16.84 4.80
C VAL A 153 1.65 -17.42 5.70
N ASP A 154 1.34 -17.65 6.97
CA ASP A 154 2.34 -18.15 7.93
C ASP A 154 2.86 -19.53 7.54
N GLU A 155 2.01 -20.39 6.97
CA GLU A 155 2.41 -21.70 6.47
C GLU A 155 3.48 -21.61 5.35
N SER A 156 3.43 -20.56 4.52
CA SER A 156 4.47 -20.30 3.53
C SER A 156 5.72 -19.67 4.14
N LYS A 157 5.58 -18.87 5.21
CA LYS A 157 6.74 -18.29 5.93
C LYS A 157 7.55 -19.37 6.64
N GLU A 158 6.91 -20.42 7.15
CA GLU A 158 7.58 -21.55 7.82
C GLU A 158 8.54 -22.32 6.91
N LEU A 159 8.40 -22.20 5.58
CA LEU A 159 9.32 -22.78 4.60
C LEU A 159 10.68 -22.06 4.55
N TRP A 160 10.77 -20.91 5.22
CA TRP A 160 11.93 -20.04 5.28
C TRP A 160 12.40 -19.90 6.72
N LYS A 161 13.69 -19.62 6.92
CA LYS A 161 14.22 -19.42 8.27
C LYS A 161 13.73 -18.10 8.88
N ASP A 162 13.77 -17.04 8.09
CA ASP A 162 13.37 -15.69 8.49
C ASP A 162 13.20 -14.75 7.27
N GLU A 163 12.62 -13.56 7.51
CA GLU A 163 12.39 -12.52 6.50
C GLU A 163 13.67 -12.09 5.77
N THR A 164 14.81 -12.08 6.47
CA THR A 164 16.08 -11.63 5.90
C THR A 164 16.66 -12.67 4.95
N GLU A 165 16.60 -13.95 5.31
CA GLU A 165 16.96 -15.05 4.41
C GLU A 165 16.08 -15.04 3.17
N PHE A 166 14.76 -14.96 3.34
CA PHE A 166 13.80 -14.89 2.22
C PHE A 166 14.17 -13.77 1.24
N ALA A 167 14.33 -12.54 1.77
CA ALA A 167 14.61 -11.38 0.95
C ALA A 167 15.95 -11.48 0.19
N ASN A 168 16.99 -12.01 0.84
CA ASN A 168 18.30 -12.18 0.21
C ASN A 168 18.29 -13.27 -0.87
N THR A 169 17.66 -14.41 -0.59
CA THR A 169 17.53 -15.51 -1.56
C THR A 169 16.75 -15.06 -2.79
N PHE A 170 15.62 -14.38 -2.60
CA PHE A 170 14.83 -13.83 -3.70
C PHE A 170 15.57 -12.77 -4.52
N TYR A 171 16.42 -11.99 -3.86
CA TYR A 171 17.27 -11.02 -4.53
C TYR A 171 18.29 -11.68 -5.46
N VAL A 172 18.99 -12.71 -4.98
CA VAL A 172 19.95 -13.47 -5.78
C VAL A 172 19.23 -14.15 -6.95
N HIS A 173 18.13 -14.85 -6.66
CA HIS A 173 17.32 -15.54 -7.66
C HIS A 173 16.88 -14.61 -8.81
N ASN A 174 16.27 -13.47 -8.48
CA ASN A 174 15.83 -12.51 -9.50
C ASN A 174 17.00 -11.86 -10.25
N THR A 175 18.15 -11.68 -9.60
CA THR A 175 19.36 -11.19 -10.29
C THR A 175 19.83 -12.18 -11.35
N ILE A 176 19.78 -13.48 -11.04
CA ILE A 176 20.09 -14.54 -12.01
C ILE A 176 19.08 -14.52 -13.17
N LEU A 177 17.77 -14.45 -12.87
CA LEU A 177 16.73 -14.39 -13.91
C LEU A 177 16.91 -13.21 -14.87
N ILE A 178 17.21 -12.02 -14.34
CA ILE A 178 17.50 -10.83 -15.16
C ILE A 178 18.71 -11.07 -16.06
N LYS A 179 19.81 -11.61 -15.53
CA LYS A 179 21.01 -11.88 -16.33
C LYS A 179 20.78 -12.95 -17.39
N LEU A 180 19.86 -13.89 -17.15
CA LEU A 180 19.45 -14.91 -18.13
C LEU A 180 18.44 -14.40 -19.17
N GLY A 181 18.00 -13.13 -19.09
CA GLY A 181 16.97 -12.58 -19.98
C GLY A 181 15.58 -13.18 -19.71
N ARG A 182 15.36 -13.68 -18.49
CA ARG A 182 14.12 -14.29 -18.01
C ARG A 182 13.45 -13.41 -16.94
N GLU A 183 13.72 -12.11 -16.92
CA GLU A 183 13.00 -11.22 -16.03
C GLU A 183 11.53 -11.09 -16.44
N MET A 184 10.66 -10.98 -15.43
CA MET A 184 9.28 -10.59 -15.65
C MET A 184 9.24 -9.09 -16.00
N THR A 185 8.62 -8.78 -17.14
CA THR A 185 8.46 -7.41 -17.65
C THR A 185 7.09 -6.84 -17.42
N ASP A 186 6.07 -7.70 -17.34
CA ASP A 186 4.69 -7.30 -17.10
C ASP A 186 3.88 -8.48 -16.58
N PHE A 187 2.67 -8.23 -16.10
CA PHE A 187 1.71 -9.26 -15.71
C PHE A 187 0.28 -8.81 -15.97
N GLU A 188 -0.60 -9.78 -16.20
CA GLU A 188 -2.03 -9.54 -16.38
C GLU A 188 -2.84 -10.48 -15.50
N ILE A 189 -3.89 -9.97 -14.84
CA ILE A 189 -4.89 -10.82 -14.18
C ILE A 189 -5.98 -11.11 -15.20
N THR A 190 -6.12 -12.37 -15.59
CA THR A 190 -6.91 -12.80 -16.76
C THR A 190 -8.24 -13.46 -16.40
N GLY A 191 -8.49 -13.73 -15.11
CA GLY A 191 -9.67 -14.45 -14.63
C GLY A 191 -10.44 -13.74 -13.52
N VAL A 192 -11.71 -14.14 -13.36
CA VAL A 192 -12.49 -13.80 -12.16
C VAL A 192 -12.01 -14.67 -11.00
N PRO A 193 -11.73 -14.09 -9.81
CA PRO A 193 -11.34 -14.88 -8.66
C PRO A 193 -12.34 -15.99 -8.33
N LYS A 194 -11.81 -17.18 -8.03
CA LYS A 194 -12.60 -18.36 -7.72
C LYS A 194 -12.36 -18.77 -6.27
N LEU A 195 -13.44 -18.90 -5.50
CA LEU A 195 -13.37 -19.46 -4.16
C LEU A 195 -13.36 -20.99 -4.25
N LEU A 196 -12.30 -21.61 -3.72
CA LEU A 196 -12.12 -23.05 -3.62
C LEU A 196 -12.59 -23.53 -2.25
N SER A 197 -13.44 -24.54 -2.24
CA SER A 197 -13.89 -25.19 -1.00
C SER A 197 -12.74 -25.90 -0.27
N SER A 198 -11.79 -26.44 -1.03
CA SER A 198 -10.60 -27.10 -0.52
C SER A 198 -9.50 -27.05 -1.58
N TRP A 199 -8.27 -26.83 -1.15
CA TRP A 199 -7.07 -26.85 -1.99
C TRP A 199 -5.93 -27.52 -1.23
N LYS A 200 -5.18 -28.39 -1.90
CA LYS A 200 -3.98 -29.02 -1.33
C LYS A 200 -2.77 -28.27 -1.83
N ASP A 201 -2.04 -27.65 -0.92
CA ASP A 201 -0.81 -26.95 -1.23
C ASP A 201 0.22 -27.94 -1.80
N PRO A 202 0.72 -27.74 -3.02
CA PRO A 202 1.68 -28.65 -3.64
C PRO A 202 3.02 -28.69 -2.89
N ILE A 203 3.36 -27.66 -2.12
CA ILE A 203 4.64 -27.58 -1.40
C ILE A 203 4.54 -28.25 -0.04
N SER A 204 3.67 -27.76 0.85
CA SER A 204 3.55 -28.34 2.20
C SER A 204 2.77 -29.66 2.22
N GLY A 205 1.98 -29.95 1.18
CA GLY A 205 1.08 -31.10 1.14
C GLY A 205 -0.16 -30.95 2.04
N ASN A 206 -0.27 -29.84 2.78
CA ASN A 206 -1.40 -29.56 3.65
C ASN A 206 -2.64 -29.18 2.84
N THR A 207 -3.82 -29.46 3.39
CA THR A 207 -5.10 -29.08 2.77
C THR A 207 -5.68 -27.88 3.50
N PHE A 208 -6.04 -26.86 2.73
CA PHE A 208 -6.63 -25.63 3.21
C PHE A 208 -8.02 -25.43 2.62
N ASN A 209 -8.90 -24.81 3.39
CA ASN A 209 -10.23 -24.40 2.94
C ASN A 209 -10.26 -22.88 2.75
N ASP A 210 -11.32 -22.40 2.11
CA ASP A 210 -11.59 -20.97 1.90
C ASP A 210 -10.44 -20.25 1.15
N ILE A 211 -9.90 -20.93 0.14
CA ILE A 211 -8.82 -20.41 -0.70
C ILE A 211 -9.40 -19.68 -1.89
N SER A 212 -8.97 -18.43 -2.10
CA SER A 212 -9.23 -17.69 -3.33
C SER A 212 -8.14 -17.99 -4.34
N GLU A 213 -8.51 -18.49 -5.51
CA GLU A 213 -7.63 -18.71 -6.65
C GLU A 213 -7.81 -17.58 -7.66
N VAL A 214 -6.70 -16.99 -8.09
CA VAL A 214 -6.67 -15.91 -9.09
C VAL A 214 -5.75 -16.33 -10.22
N ALA A 215 -6.33 -16.40 -11.43
CA ALA A 215 -5.58 -16.70 -12.64
C ALA A 215 -4.97 -15.43 -13.24
N GLY A 216 -3.75 -15.57 -13.75
CA GLY A 216 -3.05 -14.50 -14.43
C GLY A 216 -2.03 -15.02 -15.44
N LYS A 217 -1.29 -14.07 -16.02
CA LYS A 217 -0.20 -14.31 -16.95
C LYS A 217 1.00 -13.46 -16.57
N ARG A 218 2.19 -14.06 -16.65
CA ARG A 218 3.48 -13.36 -16.56
C ARG A 218 4.06 -13.20 -17.96
N PHE A 219 4.57 -12.01 -18.27
CA PHE A 219 5.26 -11.71 -19.51
C PHE A 219 6.74 -11.50 -19.23
N PHE A 220 7.61 -12.08 -20.05
CA PHE A 220 9.07 -12.05 -19.82
C PHE A 220 9.80 -11.34 -20.96
N ALA A 221 11.01 -10.83 -20.66
CA ALA A 221 11.83 -10.09 -21.64
C ALA A 221 12.18 -10.89 -22.91
N GLY A 222 12.20 -12.23 -22.83
CA GLY A 222 12.37 -13.12 -23.98
C GLY A 222 11.14 -13.25 -24.89
N GLY A 223 10.04 -12.54 -24.58
CA GLY A 223 8.76 -12.63 -25.30
C GLY A 223 7.92 -13.86 -24.94
N SER A 224 8.37 -14.68 -23.98
CA SER A 224 7.58 -15.80 -23.47
C SER A 224 6.49 -15.34 -22.52
N GLU A 225 5.40 -16.10 -22.49
CA GLU A 225 4.28 -15.95 -21.57
C GLU A 225 4.15 -17.20 -20.71
N GLU A 226 3.77 -17.04 -19.45
CA GLU A 226 3.49 -18.14 -18.53
C GLU A 226 2.16 -17.90 -17.83
N ASP A 227 1.26 -18.88 -17.91
CA ASP A 227 0.02 -18.87 -17.13
C ASP A 227 0.35 -19.15 -15.66
N ILE A 228 -0.27 -18.40 -14.76
CA ILE A 228 -0.05 -18.53 -13.31
C ILE A 228 -1.38 -18.64 -12.55
N LEU A 229 -1.34 -19.39 -11.45
CA LEU A 229 -2.44 -19.50 -10.49
C LEU A 229 -1.94 -19.09 -9.12
N ILE A 230 -2.49 -18.00 -8.60
CA ILE A 230 -2.13 -17.47 -7.28
C ILE A 230 -3.23 -17.87 -6.31
N HIS A 231 -2.81 -18.47 -5.19
CA HIS A 231 -3.71 -18.94 -4.15
C HIS A 231 -3.57 -18.01 -2.95
N LEU A 232 -4.69 -17.51 -2.43
CA LEU A 232 -4.73 -16.57 -1.32
C LEU A 232 -5.72 -17.04 -0.26
N LYS A 233 -5.40 -16.75 1.00
CA LYS A 233 -6.28 -16.99 2.15
C LYS A 233 -6.49 -15.69 2.91
N LYS A 234 -7.71 -15.47 3.39
CA LYS A 234 -8.00 -14.31 4.24
C LYS A 234 -7.66 -14.66 5.70
N VAL A 235 -6.70 -13.95 6.28
CA VAL A 235 -6.27 -14.10 7.68
C VAL A 235 -6.46 -12.75 8.38
N ASP A 236 -7.21 -12.73 9.48
CA ASP A 236 -7.54 -11.51 10.24
C ASP A 236 -8.06 -10.34 9.39
N GLY A 237 -8.80 -10.68 8.33
CA GLY A 237 -9.41 -9.73 7.41
C GLY A 237 -8.52 -9.28 6.25
N PHE A 238 -7.25 -9.69 6.18
CA PHE A 238 -6.32 -9.36 5.10
C PHE A 238 -6.00 -10.57 4.23
N TRP A 239 -5.78 -10.37 2.93
CA TRP A 239 -5.44 -11.42 1.99
C TRP A 239 -3.94 -11.72 2.01
N HIS A 240 -3.61 -12.95 2.32
CA HIS A 240 -2.25 -13.46 2.31
C HIS A 240 -2.06 -14.48 1.18
N ILE A 241 -0.90 -14.46 0.53
CA ILE A 241 -0.55 -15.35 -0.57
C ILE A 241 0.06 -16.65 -0.04
N PHE A 242 -0.30 -17.77 -0.65
CA PHE A 242 0.55 -18.95 -0.66
C PHE A 242 1.64 -18.74 -1.69
N PHE A 243 2.85 -19.06 -1.29
CA PHE A 243 4.01 -18.88 -2.14
C PHE A 243 4.27 -20.15 -2.95
N ASP A 244 4.55 -20.02 -4.24
CA ASP A 244 4.60 -21.12 -5.22
C ASP A 244 5.98 -21.80 -5.33
N LYS A 245 6.94 -21.38 -4.50
CA LYS A 245 8.30 -21.91 -4.46
C LYS A 245 8.74 -22.15 -3.02
N ASP A 246 9.37 -23.29 -2.77
CA ASP A 246 10.07 -23.52 -1.51
C ASP A 246 11.52 -23.03 -1.57
N ARG A 247 12.16 -22.93 -0.41
CA ARG A 247 13.57 -22.52 -0.29
C ARG A 247 14.52 -23.43 -1.09
N GLU A 248 14.28 -24.74 -1.07
CA GLU A 248 15.18 -25.74 -1.66
C GLU A 248 15.21 -25.63 -3.18
N SER A 249 14.04 -25.51 -3.81
CA SER A 249 13.88 -25.33 -5.26
C SER A 249 14.60 -24.08 -5.77
N ILE A 250 14.46 -22.95 -5.06
CA ILE A 250 15.16 -21.71 -5.43
C ILE A 250 16.65 -21.84 -5.23
N TRP A 251 17.07 -22.45 -4.11
CA TRP A 251 18.48 -22.63 -3.83
C TRP A 251 19.18 -23.54 -4.86
N GLN A 252 18.55 -24.63 -5.27
CA GLN A 252 19.05 -25.52 -6.31
C GLN A 252 19.20 -24.76 -7.64
N PHE A 253 18.16 -24.01 -8.04
CA PHE A 253 18.24 -23.16 -9.23
C PHE A 253 19.40 -22.16 -9.16
N ASP A 254 19.55 -21.48 -8.02
CA ASP A 254 20.59 -20.47 -7.83
C ASP A 254 21.99 -21.10 -7.89
N GLN A 255 22.19 -22.31 -7.33
CA GLN A 255 23.46 -23.04 -7.42
C GLN A 255 23.80 -23.45 -8.85
N GLU A 256 22.83 -23.98 -9.60
CA GLU A 256 23.01 -24.38 -11.00
C GLU A 256 23.37 -23.19 -11.90
N ASN A 257 22.97 -21.97 -11.50
CA ASN A 257 23.14 -20.75 -12.28
C ASN A 257 24.12 -19.74 -11.65
N ASP A 258 24.86 -20.10 -10.60
CA ASP A 258 25.82 -19.20 -9.93
C ASP A 258 26.93 -18.69 -10.88
N TRP A 259 27.23 -19.44 -11.95
CA TRP A 259 28.14 -19.00 -13.01
C TRP A 259 27.72 -17.69 -13.67
N VAL A 260 26.41 -17.43 -13.76
CA VAL A 260 25.83 -16.22 -14.36
C VAL A 260 26.22 -14.97 -13.56
N LEU A 261 26.28 -15.11 -12.23
CA LEU A 261 26.66 -14.01 -11.35
C LEU A 261 28.13 -13.61 -11.52
N LYS A 262 28.99 -14.56 -11.90
CA LYS A 262 30.45 -14.39 -12.07
C LYS A 262 30.85 -13.76 -13.42
N GLN A 263 29.94 -13.70 -14.40
CA GLN A 263 30.20 -13.04 -15.68
C GLN A 263 30.15 -11.52 -15.49
N ARG A 264 31.25 -10.85 -15.89
CA ARG A 264 31.45 -9.40 -15.86
C ARG A 264 31.02 -8.75 -17.16
#